data_AF-A0A7X9AZ10-F1
#
_entry.id   AF-A0A7X9AZ10-F1
#
_cell.length_a   1.000
_cell.length_b   1.000
_cell.length_c   1.000
_cell.angle_alpha   90.00
_cell.angle_beta   90.00
_cell.angle_gamma   90.00
#
_symmetry.space_group_name_H-M   'P 1'
#
loop_
_entity.id
_entity.type
_entity.pdbx_description
1 polymer ?
#
loop_
_entity_poly.entity_id
_entity_poly.type
_entity_poly.pdbx_seq_one_letter_code
_entity_poly.pdbx_strand_id
1 'polypeptide(L)'
;MLVFAVGFGGLLLASEPAATEAASTQVSKTSGSAIYYAIAATMGIASVSAAYAVGKIGAAVMGAAAEKPEIMGKAIAFVGLGEGIALFGFLISLFLIFRI
;
A
#
# COMPACT_ATOMS: atom_id res chain seq x y z
N MET A 1 -11.69 3.29 -11.73
CA MET A 1 -11.80 3.96 -10.42
C MET A 1 -13.05 3.54 -9.64
N LEU A 2 -14.15 3.14 -10.30
CA LEU A 2 -15.40 2.75 -9.63
C LEU A 2 -15.33 1.42 -8.84
N VAL A 3 -14.53 0.44 -9.30
CA VAL A 3 -14.54 -0.93 -8.73
C VAL A 3 -13.84 -1.01 -7.36
N PHE A 4 -12.86 -0.14 -7.09
CA PHE A 4 -12.16 -0.12 -5.79
C PHE A 4 -12.95 0.61 -4.70
N ALA A 5 -13.82 1.56 -5.08
CA ALA A 5 -14.77 2.17 -4.16
C ALA A 5 -15.84 1.16 -3.69
N VAL A 6 -16.20 0.18 -4.52
CA VAL A 6 -17.16 -0.87 -4.16
C VAL A 6 -16.51 -2.00 -3.36
N GLY A 7 -15.22 -2.32 -3.61
CA GLY A 7 -14.51 -3.35 -2.85
C GLY A 7 -14.21 -3.00 -1.39
N PHE A 8 -14.06 -1.70 -1.08
CA PHE A 8 -13.87 -1.20 0.29
C PHE A 8 -15.16 -0.55 0.86
N GLY A 9 -16.04 -0.02 0.00
CA GLY A 9 -17.29 0.61 0.38
C GLY A 9 -18.50 -0.33 0.48
N GLY A 10 -18.43 -1.55 -0.06
CA GLY A 10 -19.52 -2.54 0.01
C GLY A 10 -19.70 -3.18 1.39
N LEU A 11 -18.70 -3.10 2.26
CA LEU A 11 -18.79 -3.53 3.66
C LEU A 11 -19.23 -2.39 4.60
N LEU A 12 -19.47 -1.20 4.06
CA LEU A 12 -19.64 0.05 4.81
C LEU A 12 -21.09 0.58 4.85
N LEU A 13 -22.08 -0.27 4.57
CA LEU A 13 -23.51 0.10 4.64
C LEU A 13 -24.14 -0.17 6.02
N ALA A 14 -23.35 -0.14 7.09
CA ALA A 14 -23.82 -0.29 8.47
C ALA A 14 -22.94 0.47 9.46
N SER A 15 -22.98 1.80 9.42
CA SER A 15 -22.88 2.73 10.58
C SER A 15 -22.47 4.14 10.11
N GLU A 16 -23.20 5.14 10.60
CA GLU A 16 -22.97 6.57 10.38
C GLU A 16 -21.77 7.09 11.22
N PRO A 17 -21.34 8.34 10.99
CA PRO A 17 -19.96 8.71 10.74
C PRO A 17 -19.11 8.73 12.01
N ALA A 18 -18.15 7.82 12.13
CA ALA A 18 -17.11 7.91 13.14
C ALA A 18 -15.77 8.20 12.45
N ALA A 19 -15.11 9.21 13.00
CA ALA A 19 -13.83 9.76 12.61
C ALA A 19 -12.84 8.73 12.08
N THR A 20 -11.97 9.20 11.18
CA THR A 20 -10.65 8.64 10.91
C THR A 20 -9.89 8.49 12.22
N GLU A 21 -10.16 7.41 12.94
CA GLU A 21 -9.47 7.06 14.16
C GLU A 21 -8.11 6.56 13.70
N ALA A 22 -7.11 7.42 13.90
CA ALA A 22 -5.71 7.02 13.82
C ALA A 22 -5.59 5.76 14.68
N ALA A 23 -5.42 4.62 14.02
CA ALA A 23 -5.28 3.34 14.68
C ALA A 23 -4.03 3.41 15.56
N SER A 24 -4.23 3.74 16.84
CA SER A 24 -3.22 3.56 17.87
C SER A 24 -3.07 2.05 18.03
N THR A 25 -2.08 1.49 17.34
CA THR A 25 -1.75 0.07 17.44
C THR A 25 -1.17 -0.17 18.82
N GLN A 26 -2.03 -0.50 19.79
CA GLN A 26 -1.58 -1.03 21.06
C GLN A 26 -1.00 -2.43 20.82
N VAL A 27 0.33 -2.54 20.91
CA VAL A 27 1.04 -3.81 20.86
C VAL A 27 0.78 -4.55 22.17
N SER A 28 -0.32 -5.31 22.21
CA SER A 28 -0.52 -6.34 23.24
C SER A 28 0.54 -7.42 23.05
N LYS A 29 1.19 -7.84 24.15
CA LYS A 29 2.15 -8.97 24.15
C LYS A 29 1.42 -10.25 23.74
N THR A 30 1.37 -10.49 22.44
CA THR A 30 0.68 -11.62 21.83
C THR A 30 1.68 -12.73 21.56
N SER A 31 1.26 -13.97 21.84
CA SER A 31 1.99 -15.22 21.66
C SER A 31 2.76 -15.28 20.33
N GLY A 32 4.00 -15.80 20.36
CA GLY A 32 4.98 -15.67 19.27
C GLY A 32 4.53 -16.10 17.86
N SER A 33 3.48 -16.92 17.74
CA SER A 33 2.90 -17.32 16.44
C SER A 33 2.09 -16.22 15.75
N ALA A 34 1.36 -15.39 16.51
CA ALA A 34 0.47 -14.37 15.93
C ALA A 34 1.22 -13.17 15.33
N ILE A 35 2.48 -12.95 15.73
CA ILE A 35 3.36 -11.96 15.10
C ILE A 35 3.65 -12.34 13.64
N TYR A 36 3.90 -13.61 13.33
CA TYR A 36 4.20 -14.02 11.95
C TYR A 36 3.01 -13.83 11.01
N TYR A 37 1.79 -14.07 11.48
CA TYR A 37 0.58 -13.78 10.70
C TYR A 37 0.41 -12.27 10.47
N ALA A 38 0.70 -11.44 11.48
CA ALA A 38 0.65 -9.99 11.33
C ALA A 38 1.70 -9.46 10.33
N ILE A 39 2.91 -10.02 10.33
CA ILE A 39 3.96 -9.72 9.35
C ILE A 39 3.49 -10.08 7.94
N ALA A 40 2.99 -11.31 7.75
CA ALA A 40 2.52 -11.79 6.46
C ALA A 40 1.36 -10.94 5.92
N ALA A 41 0.39 -10.59 6.76
CA ALA A 41 -0.73 -9.76 6.40
C ALA A 41 -0.29 -8.33 6.02
N THR A 42 0.58 -7.72 6.82
CA THR A 42 1.07 -6.35 6.57
C THR A 42 1.85 -6.27 5.27
N MET A 43 2.81 -7.18 5.06
CA MET A 43 3.62 -7.21 3.84
C MET A 43 2.78 -7.55 2.60
N GLY A 44 1.85 -8.50 2.74
CA GLY A 44 0.96 -8.91 1.65
C GLY A 44 0.06 -7.79 1.17
N ILE A 45 -0.64 -7.12 2.10
CA ILE A 45 -1.55 -6.01 1.77
C ILE A 45 -0.77 -4.82 1.17
N ALA A 46 0.38 -4.47 1.75
CA ALA A 46 1.22 -3.40 1.23
C ALA A 46 1.70 -3.68 -0.20
N SER A 47 2.20 -4.90 -0.46
CA SER A 47 2.70 -5.29 -1.79
C SER A 47 1.60 -5.27 -2.86
N VAL A 48 0.39 -5.75 -2.53
CA VAL A 48 -0.74 -5.73 -3.47
C VAL A 48 -1.19 -4.29 -3.77
N SER A 49 -1.24 -3.43 -2.75
CA SER A 49 -1.60 -2.01 -2.95
C SER A 49 -0.56 -1.27 -3.79
N ALA A 50 0.73 -1.53 -3.56
CA ALA A 50 1.82 -0.97 -4.35
C ALA A 50 1.77 -1.44 -5.80
N ALA A 51 1.56 -2.73 -6.06
CA ALA A 51 1.43 -3.27 -7.41
C ALA A 51 0.33 -2.57 -8.21
N TYR A 52 -0.83 -2.31 -7.58
CA TYR A 52 -1.91 -1.58 -8.23
C TYR A 52 -1.54 -0.11 -8.55
N ALA A 53 -0.95 0.60 -7.58
CA ALA A 53 -0.54 1.99 -7.75
C ALA A 53 0.57 2.13 -8.81
N VAL A 54 1.66 1.37 -8.67
CA VAL A 54 2.81 1.37 -9.57
C VAL A 54 2.41 0.91 -10.98
N GLY A 55 1.52 -0.07 -11.11
CA GLY A 55 1.00 -0.50 -12.41
C GLY A 55 0.25 0.62 -13.15
N LYS A 56 -0.54 1.43 -12.43
CA LYS A 56 -1.24 2.58 -12.99
C LYS A 56 -0.27 3.69 -13.41
N ILE A 57 0.67 4.03 -12.54
CA ILE A 57 1.66 5.09 -12.80
C ILE A 57 2.57 4.66 -13.95
N GLY A 58 3.05 3.42 -13.96
CA GLY A 58 3.88 2.86 -15.01
C GLY A 58 3.21 2.88 -16.38
N ALA A 59 1.93 2.51 -16.46
CA ALA A 59 1.17 2.60 -17.72
C ALA A 59 1.07 4.04 -18.23
N ALA A 60 0.83 5.02 -17.34
CA ALA A 60 0.80 6.44 -17.72
C ALA A 60 2.16 6.95 -18.18
N VAL A 61 3.24 6.53 -17.52
CA VAL A 61 4.62 6.91 -17.88
C VAL A 61 5.01 6.34 -19.23
N MET A 62 4.69 5.07 -19.51
CA MET A 62 4.97 4.46 -20.81
C MET A 62 4.14 5.09 -21.94
N GLY A 63 2.90 5.47 -21.66
CA GLY A 63 2.07 6.22 -22.61
C GLY A 63 2.65 7.59 -22.93
N ALA A 64 3.08 8.34 -21.92
CA ALA A 64 3.71 9.64 -22.11
C ALA A 64 5.09 9.54 -22.79
N ALA A 65 5.85 8.50 -22.49
CA ALA A 65 7.14 8.21 -23.12
C ALA A 65 7.00 7.84 -24.61
N ALA A 66 5.87 7.26 -25.02
CA ALA A 66 5.60 6.95 -26.43
C ALA A 66 5.41 8.20 -27.29
N GLU A 67 4.81 9.28 -26.75
CA GLU A 67 4.72 10.57 -27.45
C GLU A 67 6.01 11.38 -27.36
N LYS A 68 6.64 11.40 -26.17
CA LYS A 68 7.82 12.20 -25.89
C LYS A 68 8.84 11.36 -25.10
N PRO A 69 9.80 10.70 -25.76
CA PRO A 69 10.78 9.86 -25.06
C PRO A 69 11.69 10.67 -24.12
N GLU A 70 11.88 11.97 -24.40
CA GLU A 70 12.68 12.89 -23.58
C GLU A 70 12.17 13.04 -22.14
N ILE A 71 10.86 12.88 -21.91
CA ILE A 71 10.28 12.99 -20.56
C ILE A 71 10.34 11.67 -19.77
N MET A 72 10.66 10.55 -20.41
CA MET A 72 10.71 9.22 -19.79
C MET A 72 11.62 9.21 -18.55
N GLY A 73 12.81 9.82 -18.65
CA GLY A 73 13.80 9.82 -17.57
C GLY A 73 13.34 10.55 -16.31
N LYS A 74 12.51 11.59 -16.45
CA LYS A 74 11.88 12.28 -15.30
C LYS A 74 10.64 11.55 -14.82
N ALA A 75 9.88 10.98 -15.76
CA ALA A 75 8.63 10.31 -15.49
C ALA A 75 8.81 9.01 -14.69
N ILE A 76 9.89 8.26 -14.92
CA ILE A 76 10.18 7.01 -14.20
C ILE A 76 10.41 7.21 -12.70
N ALA A 77 10.84 8.42 -12.29
CA ALA A 77 10.96 8.76 -10.87
C ALA A 77 9.61 8.73 -10.14
N PHE A 78 8.50 9.05 -10.82
CA PHE A 78 7.16 8.95 -10.23
C PHE A 78 6.72 7.49 -10.02
N VAL A 79 7.17 6.57 -10.88
CA VAL A 79 6.95 5.13 -10.71
C VAL A 79 7.67 4.64 -9.46
N GLY A 80 8.95 5.01 -9.31
CA GLY A 80 9.74 4.68 -8.12
C GLY A 80 9.19 5.32 -6.84
N LEU A 81 8.66 6.54 -6.91
CA LEU A 81 8.01 7.20 -5.77
C LEU A 81 6.74 6.45 -5.34
N GLY A 82 6.03 5.83 -6.27
CA GLY A 82 4.88 4.95 -5.99
C GLY A 82 5.25 3.62 -5.31
N GLU A 83 6.48 3.11 -5.51
CA GLU A 83 6.98 1.91 -4.86
C GLU A 83 7.13 2.08 -3.34
N GLY A 84 7.22 3.34 -2.87
CA GLY A 84 7.32 3.68 -1.46
C GLY A 84 6.26 3.02 -0.57
N ILE A 85 5.08 2.70 -1.09
CA ILE A 85 4.03 1.97 -0.38
C ILE A 85 4.50 0.58 0.06
N ALA A 86 5.15 -0.16 -0.84
CA ALA A 86 5.72 -1.46 -0.53
C ALA A 86 6.91 -1.32 0.43
N LEU A 87 7.74 -0.29 0.24
CA LEU A 87 8.88 -0.04 1.12
C LEU A 87 8.46 0.29 2.56
N PHE A 88 7.40 1.07 2.77
CA PHE A 88 6.88 1.33 4.11
C PHE A 88 6.24 0.09 4.73
N GLY A 89 5.47 -0.70 3.97
CA GLY A 89 4.91 -1.97 4.46
C GLY A 89 5.98 -3.00 4.81
N PHE A 90 7.04 -3.07 3.99
CA PHE A 90 8.24 -3.83 4.28
C PHE A 90 8.93 -3.32 5.54
N LEU A 91 9.11 -2.00 5.68
CA LEU A 91 9.77 -1.40 6.84
C LEU A 91 9.01 -1.67 8.14
N ILE A 92 7.68 -1.60 8.11
CA ILE A 92 6.83 -1.96 9.26
C ILE A 92 6.95 -3.45 9.57
N SER A 93 6.93 -4.31 8.54
CA SER A 93 7.12 -5.76 8.70
C SER A 93 8.51 -6.09 9.25
N LEU A 94 9.51 -5.34 8.83
CA LEU A 94 10.90 -5.40 9.28
C LEU A 94 11.00 -5.00 10.76
N PHE A 95 10.34 -3.91 11.17
CA PHE A 95 10.26 -3.54 12.58
C PHE A 95 9.44 -4.53 13.40
N LEU A 96 8.44 -5.18 12.82
CA LEU A 96 7.65 -6.18 13.55
C LEU A 96 8.45 -7.46 13.80
N ILE A 97 9.31 -7.87 12.86
CA ILE A 97 10.20 -9.03 13.02
C ILE A 97 11.46 -8.71 13.84
N PHE A 98 12.08 -7.55 13.62
CA PHE A 98 13.19 -7.05 14.44
C PHE A 98 12.76 -6.45 15.75
N ARG A 99 11.44 -6.48 15.96
CA ARG A 99 10.76 -5.92 17.10
C ARG A 99 10.78 -4.40 17.13
N ILE A 100 9.60 -3.86 17.37
CA ILE A 100 9.41 -3.07 18.57
C ILE A 100 10.15 -3.70 19.77
#